data_AF-A0A257MUU6-F1
#
_entry.id   AF-A0A257MUU6-F1
#
_cell.length_a   1.000
_cell.length_b   1.000
_cell.length_c   1.000
_cell.angle_alpha   90.00
_cell.angle_beta   90.00
_cell.angle_gamma   90.00
#
_symmetry.space_group_name_H-M   'P 1'
#
loop_
_entity.id
_entity.type
_entity.pdbx_description
1 polymer ?
#
loop_
_entity_poly.entity_id
_entity_poly.type
_entity_poly.pdbx_seq_one_letter_code
_entity_poly.pdbx_strand_id
1 'polypeptide(L)'
;MDSFTLYAALYLVGFAALHSLLASLPVKKMARRRFGSRVDPWYPVFFSTSAAITILPLAALLVRNPGAVIYVLPSPWIWLFFSLQLLIGLASLRAFLDAPHRFLIRAQLARPKGQQAFALGIKGIYCWIRDPFLLSGFLLLWLTPFMTENMLPIYLLATIYL
;
A
#
# COMPACT_ATOMS: atom_id res chain seq x y z
N MET A 1 2.31 2.86 26.42
CA MET A 1 2.60 2.02 25.23
C MET A 1 3.54 0.93 25.70
N ASP A 2 3.14 -0.33 25.56
CA ASP A 2 3.97 -1.47 25.97
C ASP A 2 5.12 -1.69 24.98
N SER A 3 6.09 -2.55 25.35
CA SER A 3 7.26 -2.83 24.51
C SER A 3 6.86 -3.41 23.15
N PHE A 4 5.81 -4.26 23.11
CA PHE A 4 5.33 -4.83 21.87
C PHE A 4 4.85 -3.75 20.89
N THR A 5 3.96 -2.86 21.33
CA THR A 5 3.42 -1.79 20.48
C THR A 5 4.52 -0.85 20.01
N LEU A 6 5.52 -0.55 20.87
CA LEU A 6 6.68 0.24 20.48
C LEU A 6 7.47 -0.42 19.34
N TYR A 7 7.78 -1.71 19.45
CA TYR A 7 8.51 -2.43 18.39
C TYR A 7 7.69 -2.54 17.10
N ALA A 8 6.39 -2.78 17.19
CA ALA A 8 5.50 -2.79 16.03
C ALA A 8 5.43 -1.42 15.34
N ALA A 9 5.39 -0.32 16.11
CA ALA A 9 5.42 1.03 15.57
C ALA A 9 6.76 1.35 14.90
N LEU A 10 7.89 1.02 15.54
CA LEU A 10 9.21 1.18 14.94
C LEU A 10 9.37 0.35 13.66
N TYR A 11 8.83 -0.87 13.65
CA TYR A 11 8.79 -1.71 12.46
C TYR A 11 8.00 -1.03 11.34
N LEU A 12 6.81 -0.48 11.63
CA LEU A 12 6.01 0.26 10.64
C LEU A 12 6.75 1.49 10.11
N VAL A 13 7.45 2.23 10.97
CA VAL A 13 8.30 3.37 10.54
C VAL A 13 9.42 2.89 9.61
N GLY A 14 10.09 1.79 9.94
CA GLY A 14 11.11 1.18 9.08
C GLY A 14 10.55 0.73 7.73
N PHE A 15 9.37 0.11 7.72
CA PHE A 15 8.62 -0.23 6.52
C PHE A 15 8.31 1.03 5.69
N ALA A 16 7.72 2.06 6.30
CA ALA A 16 7.36 3.31 5.64
C ALA A 16 8.58 4.00 5.02
N ALA A 17 9.70 4.03 5.73
CA ALA A 17 10.97 4.57 5.24
C ALA A 17 11.48 3.77 4.03
N LEU A 18 11.51 2.44 4.11
CA LEU A 18 11.94 1.56 3.01
C LEU A 18 11.02 1.70 1.79
N HIS A 19 9.71 1.65 1.99
CA HIS A 19 8.72 1.79 0.92
C HIS A 19 8.83 3.16 0.25
N SER A 20 8.94 4.24 1.03
CA SER A 20 9.13 5.60 0.51
C SER A 20 10.44 5.75 -0.26
N LEU A 21 11.53 5.16 0.25
CA LEU A 21 12.83 5.14 -0.40
C LEU A 21 12.74 4.44 -1.78
N LEU A 22 12.15 3.24 -1.84
CA LEU A 22 11.96 2.50 -3.10
C LEU A 22 10.96 3.19 -4.04
N ALA A 23 10.00 3.94 -3.52
CA ALA A 23 9.07 4.72 -4.33
C ALA A 23 9.72 5.98 -4.93
N SER A 24 10.84 6.45 -4.38
CA SER A 24 11.47 7.70 -4.77
C SER A 24 12.07 7.69 -6.19
N LEU A 25 12.04 8.85 -6.85
CA LEU A 25 12.65 9.02 -8.18
C LEU A 25 14.18 8.77 -8.20
N PRO A 26 14.98 9.17 -7.18
CA PRO A 26 16.40 8.89 -7.14
C PRO A 26 16.73 7.39 -7.20
N VAL A 27 16.02 6.55 -6.43
CA VAL A 27 16.24 5.10 -6.42
C VAL A 27 15.83 4.47 -7.75
N LYS A 28 14.70 4.90 -8.32
CA LYS A 28 14.26 4.48 -9.67
C LYS A 28 15.27 4.86 -10.75
N LYS A 29 15.86 6.06 -10.66
CA LYS A 29 16.91 6.52 -11.57
C LYS A 29 18.19 5.70 -11.40
N MET A 30 18.58 5.38 -10.16
CA MET A 30 19.72 4.51 -9.87
C MET A 30 19.52 3.11 -10.47
N ALA A 31 18.35 2.51 -10.25
CA ALA A 31 18.00 1.20 -10.81
C ALA A 31 18.11 1.21 -12.35
N ARG A 32 17.55 2.24 -13.01
CA ARG A 32 17.65 2.37 -14.47
C ARG A 32 19.08 2.58 -14.97
N ARG A 33 19.92 3.29 -14.23
CA ARG A 33 21.36 3.45 -14.57
C ARG A 33 22.13 2.14 -14.43
N ARG A 34 21.84 1.34 -13.39
CA ARG A 34 22.56 0.11 -13.10
C ARG A 34 22.15 -1.07 -13.99
N PHE A 35 20.84 -1.17 -14.29
CA PHE A 35 20.25 -2.34 -14.97
C PHE A 35 19.69 -2.02 -16.37
N GLY A 36 19.81 -0.77 -16.82
CA GLY A 36 19.34 -0.33 -18.13
C GLY A 36 17.81 -0.30 -18.26
N SER A 37 17.30 -0.44 -19.48
CA SER A 37 15.85 -0.43 -19.78
C SER A 37 15.12 -1.72 -19.36
N ARG A 38 15.85 -2.82 -19.18
CA ARG A 38 15.27 -4.14 -18.83
C ARG A 38 14.57 -4.14 -17.46
N VAL A 39 14.96 -3.25 -16.55
CA VAL A 39 14.37 -3.16 -15.21
C VAL A 39 12.96 -2.56 -15.20
N ASP A 40 12.56 -1.88 -16.27
CA ASP A 40 11.33 -1.08 -16.34
C ASP A 40 10.03 -1.85 -16.03
N PRO A 41 9.76 -3.04 -16.62
CA PRO A 41 8.58 -3.83 -16.27
C PRO A 41 8.73 -4.60 -14.95
N TRP A 42 9.96 -4.88 -14.50
CA TRP A 42 10.23 -5.69 -13.32
C TRP A 42 10.26 -4.87 -12.02
N TYR A 43 10.57 -3.57 -12.09
CA TYR A 43 10.65 -2.73 -10.91
C TYR A 43 9.31 -2.60 -10.16
N PRO A 44 8.15 -2.42 -10.82
CA PRO A 44 6.86 -2.42 -10.12
C PRO A 44 6.60 -3.73 -9.39
N VAL A 45 6.93 -4.87 -10.02
CA VAL A 45 6.77 -6.20 -9.41
C VAL A 45 7.68 -6.34 -8.19
N PHE A 46 8.95 -5.96 -8.32
CA PHE A 46 9.91 -5.94 -7.20
C PHE A 46 9.43 -5.03 -6.06
N PHE A 47 9.01 -3.81 -6.39
CA PHE A 47 8.51 -2.83 -5.44
C PHE A 47 7.29 -3.38 -4.67
N SER A 48 6.25 -3.82 -5.37
CA SER A 48 5.04 -4.37 -4.76
C SER A 48 5.32 -5.65 -3.96
N THR A 49 6.17 -6.53 -4.46
CA THR A 49 6.58 -7.75 -3.75
C THR A 49 7.35 -7.43 -2.48
N SER A 50 8.28 -6.47 -2.54
CA SER A 50 9.03 -6.02 -1.37
C SER A 50 8.10 -5.39 -0.32
N ALA A 51 7.11 -4.60 -0.74
CA ALA A 51 6.10 -4.03 0.15
C ALA A 51 5.27 -5.12 0.82
N ALA A 52 4.78 -6.10 0.06
CA ALA A 52 4.01 -7.23 0.59
C ALA A 52 4.83 -8.07 1.58
N ILE A 53 6.04 -8.47 1.21
CA ILE A 53 6.92 -9.29 2.06
C ILE A 53 7.27 -8.56 3.36
N THR A 54 7.48 -7.24 3.30
CA THR A 54 7.89 -6.48 4.49
C THR A 54 6.71 -6.08 5.37
N ILE A 55 5.49 -5.93 4.85
CA ILE A 55 4.31 -5.63 5.70
C ILE A 55 3.71 -6.88 6.36
N LEU A 56 3.80 -8.05 5.72
CA LEU A 56 3.22 -9.30 6.22
C LEU A 56 3.69 -9.70 7.63
N PRO A 57 4.98 -9.58 7.99
CA PRO A 57 5.43 -9.85 9.36
C PRO A 57 4.77 -8.94 10.40
N LEU A 58 4.54 -7.65 10.08
CA LEU A 58 3.84 -6.74 10.99
C LEU A 58 2.39 -7.19 11.20
N ALA A 59 1.69 -7.54 10.12
CA ALA A 59 0.33 -8.08 10.22
C ALA A 59 0.30 -9.37 11.07
N ALA A 60 1.26 -10.27 10.86
CA ALA A 60 1.39 -11.50 11.65
C ALA A 60 1.67 -11.22 13.14
N LEU A 61 2.49 -10.21 13.46
CA LEU A 61 2.75 -9.78 14.84
C LEU A 61 1.46 -9.30 15.51
N LEU A 62 0.65 -8.48 14.82
CA LEU A 62 -0.60 -7.94 15.35
C LEU A 62 -1.67 -9.02 15.56
N VAL A 63 -1.73 -10.03 14.67
CA VAL A 63 -2.66 -11.16 14.81
C VAL A 63 -2.23 -12.08 15.96
N ARG A 64 -0.92 -12.28 16.18
CA ARG A 64 -0.41 -13.13 17.26
C ARG A 64 -0.48 -12.46 18.64
N ASN A 65 -0.31 -11.13 18.70
CA ASN A 65 -0.34 -10.37 19.94
C ASN A 65 -1.32 -9.18 19.83
N PRO A 66 -2.63 -9.45 19.71
CA PRO A 66 -3.62 -8.41 19.50
C PRO A 66 -3.77 -7.46 20.71
N GLY A 67 -3.48 -7.91 21.93
CA GLY A 67 -3.84 -7.19 23.15
C GLY A 67 -5.32 -7.34 23.46
N ALA A 68 -5.86 -6.50 24.35
CA ALA A 68 -7.28 -6.53 24.69
C ALA A 68 -8.14 -6.07 23.50
N VAL A 69 -9.33 -6.66 23.37
CA VAL A 69 -10.31 -6.28 22.35
C VAL A 69 -11.00 -5.00 22.79
N ILE A 70 -10.97 -3.97 21.92
CA ILE A 70 -11.69 -2.71 22.13
C ILE A 70 -13.13 -2.84 21.65
N TYR A 71 -13.33 -3.40 20.46
CA TYR A 71 -14.67 -3.67 19.94
C TYR A 71 -14.67 -4.85 18.97
N VAL A 72 -15.85 -5.44 18.79
CA VAL A 72 -16.20 -6.37 17.71
C VAL A 72 -17.56 -5.96 17.19
N LEU A 73 -17.71 -5.84 15.87
CA LEU A 73 -19.01 -5.56 15.26
C LEU A 73 -19.95 -6.77 15.46
N PRO A 74 -21.21 -6.54 15.86
CA PRO A 74 -22.19 -7.63 15.95
C PRO A 74 -22.63 -8.09 14.55
N SER A 75 -23.21 -9.28 14.48
CA SER A 75 -23.93 -9.73 13.29
C SER A 75 -25.13 -8.80 13.01
N PRO A 76 -25.44 -8.45 11.74
CA PRO A 76 -24.80 -8.91 10.49
C PRO A 76 -23.61 -8.06 10.02
N TRP A 77 -23.29 -6.97 10.73
CA TRP A 77 -22.32 -5.95 10.29
C TRP A 77 -20.91 -6.48 10.12
N ILE A 78 -20.48 -7.42 10.96
CA ILE A 78 -19.17 -8.08 10.83
C ILE A 78 -18.98 -8.71 9.44
N TRP A 79 -20.01 -9.38 8.91
CA TRP A 79 -19.95 -10.03 7.61
C TRP A 79 -19.98 -9.03 6.46
N LEU A 80 -20.75 -7.94 6.62
CA LEU A 80 -20.76 -6.85 5.66
C LEU A 80 -19.35 -6.22 5.55
N PHE A 81 -18.68 -5.96 6.66
CA PHE A 81 -17.36 -5.34 6.69
C PHE A 81 -16.29 -6.25 6.07
N PHE A 82 -16.28 -7.55 6.42
CA PHE A 82 -15.39 -8.51 5.73
C PHE A 82 -15.65 -8.57 4.22
N SER A 83 -16.93 -8.55 3.80
CA SER A 83 -17.30 -8.55 2.39
C SER A 83 -16.81 -7.30 1.68
N LEU A 84 -16.96 -6.12 2.31
CA LEU A 84 -16.45 -4.86 1.78
C LEU A 84 -14.93 -4.86 1.67
N GLN A 85 -14.20 -5.31 2.70
CA GLN A 85 -12.75 -5.45 2.64
C GLN A 85 -12.32 -6.35 1.48
N LEU A 86 -12.98 -7.49 1.28
CA LEU A 86 -12.68 -8.39 0.17
C LEU A 86 -12.94 -7.71 -1.19
N LEU A 87 -14.10 -7.07 -1.37
CA LEU A 87 -14.44 -6.37 -2.61
C LEU A 87 -13.47 -5.22 -2.92
N ILE A 88 -13.07 -4.45 -1.90
CA ILE A 88 -12.10 -3.36 -2.04
C ILE A 88 -10.71 -3.91 -2.39
N GLY A 89 -10.28 -4.99 -1.74
CA GLY A 89 -9.05 -5.69 -2.05
C GLY A 89 -9.02 -6.14 -3.52
N LEU A 90 -10.07 -6.81 -3.99
CA LEU A 90 -10.19 -7.25 -5.38
C LEU A 90 -10.27 -6.08 -6.36
N ALA A 91 -11.04 -5.03 -6.04
CA ALA A 91 -11.16 -3.84 -6.87
C ALA A 91 -9.82 -3.09 -7.00
N SER A 92 -8.98 -3.08 -5.96
CA SER A 92 -7.65 -2.47 -6.01
C SER A 92 -6.73 -3.17 -7.02
N LEU A 93 -6.87 -4.48 -7.21
CA LEU A 93 -6.12 -5.22 -8.24
C LEU A 93 -6.46 -4.73 -9.66
N ARG A 94 -7.71 -4.29 -9.88
CA ARG A 94 -8.14 -3.72 -11.18
C ARG A 94 -7.42 -2.42 -11.51
N ALA A 95 -6.97 -1.66 -10.50
CA ALA A 95 -6.17 -0.45 -10.73
C ALA A 95 -4.83 -0.76 -11.43
N PHE A 96 -4.26 -1.95 -11.26
CA PHE A 96 -3.07 -2.35 -12.05
C PHE A 96 -3.40 -2.54 -13.54
N LEU A 97 -4.59 -3.01 -13.86
CA LEU A 97 -5.04 -3.26 -15.24
C LEU A 97 -5.50 -1.98 -15.94
N ASP A 98 -6.09 -1.05 -15.20
CA ASP A 98 -6.63 0.19 -15.75
C ASP A 98 -5.53 1.18 -16.18
N ALA A 99 -4.36 1.16 -15.52
CA ALA A 99 -3.22 2.02 -15.87
C ALA A 99 -1.83 1.39 -15.64
N PRO A 100 -1.50 0.25 -16.27
CA PRO A 100 -0.23 -0.45 -16.05
C PRO A 100 0.99 0.41 -16.42
N HIS A 101 0.82 1.27 -17.43
CA HIS A 101 1.87 2.18 -17.91
C HIS A 101 2.33 3.20 -16.85
N ARG A 102 1.48 3.56 -15.87
CA ARG A 102 1.78 4.52 -14.79
C ARG A 102 2.85 4.00 -13.82
N PHE A 103 3.03 2.68 -13.75
CA PHE A 103 3.99 2.05 -12.85
C PHE A 103 5.39 1.92 -13.44
N LEU A 104 5.53 2.00 -14.77
CA LEU A 104 6.82 1.90 -15.43
C LEU A 104 7.75 3.05 -14.99
N ILE A 105 8.99 2.72 -14.63
CA ILE A 105 10.00 3.71 -14.24
C ILE A 105 10.16 4.77 -15.33
N ARG A 106 10.15 4.38 -16.60
CA ARG A 106 10.30 5.34 -17.72
C ARG A 106 9.19 6.37 -17.74
N ALA A 107 7.96 5.97 -17.42
CA ALA A 107 6.81 6.88 -17.39
C ALA A 107 6.91 7.82 -16.19
N GLN A 108 7.38 7.32 -15.04
CA GLN A 108 7.55 8.11 -13.83
C GLN A 108 8.76 9.07 -13.88
N LEU A 109 9.79 8.74 -14.66
CA LEU A 109 10.95 9.60 -14.91
C LEU A 109 10.72 10.55 -16.10
N ALA A 110 9.65 10.37 -16.89
CA ALA A 110 9.37 11.21 -18.04
C ALA A 110 9.04 12.64 -17.58
N ARG A 111 9.67 13.63 -18.22
CA ARG A 111 9.40 15.04 -17.94
C ARG A 111 8.03 15.42 -18.54
N PRO A 112 7.21 16.25 -17.87
CA PRO A 112 5.86 16.61 -18.33
C PRO A 112 5.76 17.21 -19.74
N LYS A 113 6.86 17.70 -20.32
CA LYS A 113 6.93 18.32 -21.66
C LYS A 113 7.92 17.64 -22.62
N GLY A 114 8.40 16.43 -22.32
CA GLY A 114 9.33 15.71 -23.19
C GLY A 114 8.63 14.89 -24.27
N GLN A 115 9.35 14.52 -25.35
CA GLN A 115 8.86 13.58 -26.38
C GLN A 115 8.44 12.20 -25.83
N GLN A 116 8.82 11.89 -24.57
CA GLN A 116 8.43 10.68 -23.83
C GLN A 116 7.27 10.92 -22.85
N ALA A 117 6.61 12.09 -22.89
CA ALA A 117 5.43 12.36 -22.09
C ALA A 117 4.34 11.36 -22.49
N PHE A 118 4.05 10.40 -21.62
CA PHE A 118 2.93 9.49 -21.82
C PHE A 118 1.64 10.30 -21.82
N ALA A 119 0.84 10.15 -22.87
CA ALA A 119 -0.53 10.66 -22.86
C ALA A 119 -1.22 10.10 -21.61
N LEU A 120 -1.92 10.97 -20.88
CA LEU A 120 -2.63 10.63 -19.65
C LEU A 120 -3.80 9.70 -20.02
N GLY A 121 -3.52 8.40 -20.18
CA GLY A 121 -4.47 7.38 -20.57
C GLY A 121 -5.38 7.00 -19.41
N ILE A 122 -6.10 7.98 -18.85
CA ILE A 122 -7.03 7.78 -17.75
C ILE A 122 -8.18 6.90 -18.26
N LYS A 123 -8.31 5.72 -17.67
CA LYS A 123 -9.40 4.78 -17.91
C LYS A 123 -9.80 4.11 -16.59
N GLY A 124 -11.00 3.55 -16.56
CA GLY A 124 -11.48 2.75 -15.44
C GLY A 124 -11.54 3.53 -14.12
N ILE A 125 -11.02 2.94 -13.04
CA ILE A 125 -11.10 3.50 -11.69
C ILE A 125 -10.41 4.86 -11.55
N TYR A 126 -9.39 5.12 -12.37
CA TYR A 126 -8.65 6.38 -12.36
C TYR A 126 -9.47 7.59 -12.89
N CYS A 127 -10.62 7.35 -13.52
CA CYS A 127 -11.56 8.42 -13.88
C CYS A 127 -12.25 9.05 -12.66
N TRP A 128 -12.32 8.30 -11.55
CA TRP A 128 -13.05 8.68 -10.35
C TRP A 128 -12.11 8.95 -9.17
N ILE A 129 -11.01 8.18 -9.07
CA ILE A 129 -10.10 8.20 -7.93
C ILE A 129 -8.67 8.42 -8.43
N ARG A 130 -8.03 9.49 -7.93
CA ARG A 130 -6.64 9.84 -8.30
C ARG A 130 -5.62 8.77 -7.92
N ASP A 131 -5.78 8.21 -6.71
CA ASP A 131 -4.97 7.13 -6.18
C ASP A 131 -5.84 6.03 -5.54
N PRO A 132 -6.22 5.00 -6.33
CA PRO A 132 -7.00 3.88 -5.85
C PRO A 132 -6.29 3.05 -4.78
N PHE A 133 -4.95 3.03 -4.77
CA PHE A 133 -4.17 2.22 -3.81
C PHE A 133 -4.14 2.86 -2.43
N LEU A 134 -4.02 4.19 -2.37
CA LEU A 134 -4.13 4.94 -1.11
C LEU A 134 -5.52 4.77 -0.51
N LEU A 135 -6.58 4.99 -1.31
CA LEU A 135 -7.96 4.85 -0.83
C LEU A 135 -8.26 3.42 -0.38
N SER A 136 -7.86 2.41 -1.15
CA SER A 136 -8.08 1.01 -0.77
C SER A 136 -7.31 0.64 0.49
N GLY A 137 -6.05 1.05 0.64
CA GLY A 137 -5.28 0.83 1.87
C GLY A 137 -5.94 1.44 3.10
N PHE A 138 -6.42 2.68 2.99
CA PHE A 138 -7.16 3.36 4.06
C PHE A 138 -8.47 2.62 4.41
N LEU A 139 -9.28 2.27 3.41
CA LEU A 139 -10.54 1.57 3.66
C LEU A 139 -10.33 0.17 4.21
N LEU A 140 -9.32 -0.57 3.74
CA LEU A 140 -8.99 -1.90 4.25
C LEU A 140 -8.62 -1.85 5.73
N LEU A 141 -7.86 -0.85 6.18
CA LEU A 141 -7.58 -0.61 7.59
C LEU A 141 -8.87 -0.33 8.36
N TRP A 142 -9.60 0.71 8.00
CA TRP A 142 -10.72 1.21 8.81
C TRP A 142 -12.01 0.38 8.72
N LEU A 143 -12.13 -0.51 7.73
CA LEU A 143 -13.20 -1.51 7.66
C LEU A 143 -12.85 -2.82 8.37
N THR A 144 -11.80 -2.86 9.20
CA THR A 144 -11.55 -4.01 10.06
C THR A 144 -12.69 -4.15 11.08
N PRO A 145 -13.42 -5.29 11.12
CA PRO A 145 -14.65 -5.40 11.90
C PRO A 145 -14.43 -5.62 13.40
N PHE A 146 -13.19 -5.65 13.84
CA PHE A 146 -12.78 -5.71 15.23
C PHE A 146 -11.54 -4.84 15.41
N MET A 147 -11.34 -4.35 16.62
CA MET A 147 -10.17 -3.54 16.96
C MET A 147 -9.64 -3.96 18.31
N THR A 148 -8.32 -3.96 18.43
CA THR A 148 -7.62 -4.32 19.67
C THR A 148 -6.65 -3.21 20.06
N GLU A 149 -6.20 -3.23 21.30
CA GLU A 149 -5.31 -2.22 21.86
C GLU A 149 -4.00 -2.06 21.08
N ASN A 150 -3.42 -3.17 20.58
CA ASN A 150 -2.17 -3.10 19.83
C ASN A 150 -2.39 -2.78 18.34
N MET A 151 -3.58 -3.02 17.78
CA MET A 151 -3.91 -2.67 16.39
C MET A 151 -4.12 -1.16 16.24
N LEU A 152 -4.89 -0.55 17.15
CA LEU A 152 -5.29 0.85 17.06
C LEU A 152 -4.12 1.84 16.87
N PRO A 153 -3.05 1.84 17.68
CA PRO A 153 -1.93 2.77 17.49
C PRO A 153 -1.20 2.55 16.17
N ILE A 154 -1.11 1.30 15.70
CA ILE A 154 -0.49 0.97 14.42
C ILE A 154 -1.38 1.43 13.26
N TYR A 155 -2.70 1.32 13.38
CA TYR A 155 -3.65 1.81 12.38
C TYR A 155 -3.64 3.33 12.28
N LEU A 156 -3.55 4.03 13.41
CA LEU A 156 -3.38 5.48 13.44
C LEU A 156 -2.08 5.90 12.76
N LEU A 157 -0.96 5.25 13.10
CA LEU A 157 0.33 5.54 12.48
C LEU A 157 0.36 5.21 10.98
N ALA A 158 -0.27 4.11 10.57
CA ALA A 158 -0.43 3.75 9.16
C ALA A 158 -1.29 4.78 8.41
N THR A 159 -2.31 5.32 9.06
CA THR A 159 -3.15 6.38 8.49
C THR A 159 -2.38 7.69 8.28
N ILE A 160 -1.45 8.03 9.17
CA ILE A 160 -0.56 9.20 8.99
C ILE A 160 0.39 9.00 7.81
N TYR A 161 0.79 7.75 7.56
CA TYR A 161 1.71 7.41 6.48
C TYR A 161 1.04 7.36 5.09
N LEU A 162 -0.19 6.87 5.01
CA LEU A 162 -0.99 6.79 3.78
C LEU A 162 -1.35 8.18 3.25
#